data_AF-A0A3D4UUU0-F1
#
_entry.id   AF-A0A3D4UUU0-F1
#
_cell.length_a   1.000
_cell.length_b   1.000
_cell.length_c   1.000
_cell.angle_alpha   90.00
_cell.angle_beta   90.00
_cell.angle_gamma   90.00
#
_symmetry.space_group_name_H-M   'P 1'
#
loop_
_entity.id
_entity.type
_entity.pdbx_description
1 polymer ?
#
loop_
_entity_poly.entity_id
_entity_poly.type
_entity_poly.pdbx_seq_one_letter_code
_entity_poly.pdbx_strand_id
1 'polypeptide(L)'
;MKNTYFSIVTSLIAANYTFANNLIVTEFMPSPSGYDNDREWFEIYNADREPVNLNGIEFHSNGTQDFTVTQDTYVDPGQYYVFGVSYDPLVNGGIEVDYVYNYRHFSLAQNSDIIKIVKDEVVLDEVNYENASEGKSFFLPHYKWDNSQP
;
A
#
# COMPACT_ATOMS: atom_id res chain seq x y z
N MET A 1 -53.08 -34.30 2.21
CA MET A 1 -52.44 -32.97 2.12
C MET A 1 -50.96 -33.22 1.88
N LYS A 2 -50.45 -32.86 0.70
CA LYS A 2 -49.07 -33.11 0.31
C LYS A 2 -48.20 -32.02 0.93
N ASN A 3 -47.32 -32.38 1.86
CA ASN A 3 -46.31 -31.47 2.37
C ASN A 3 -45.22 -31.33 1.31
N THR A 4 -45.15 -30.14 0.72
CA THR A 4 -44.10 -29.73 -0.21
C THR A 4 -42.84 -29.46 0.61
N TYR A 5 -41.80 -30.28 0.43
CA TYR A 5 -40.48 -30.01 0.98
C TYR A 5 -39.84 -28.87 0.17
N PHE A 6 -39.64 -27.72 0.80
CA PHE A 6 -38.85 -26.61 0.23
C PHE A 6 -37.39 -27.02 0.25
N SER A 7 -36.81 -27.23 -0.94
CA SER A 7 -35.37 -27.42 -1.11
C SER A 7 -34.70 -26.08 -0.79
N ILE A 8 -34.18 -25.94 0.42
CA ILE A 8 -33.21 -24.87 0.67
C ILE A 8 -31.94 -25.37 0.02
N VAL A 9 -31.72 -24.94 -1.23
CA VAL A 9 -30.40 -24.95 -1.82
C VAL A 9 -29.58 -24.05 -0.91
N THR A 10 -28.92 -24.61 0.10
CA THR A 10 -27.82 -23.93 0.78
C THR A 10 -26.78 -23.74 -0.30
N SER A 11 -26.88 -22.62 -0.99
CA SER A 11 -25.93 -22.17 -1.97
C SER A 11 -24.57 -22.25 -1.30
N LEU A 12 -23.71 -23.17 -1.75
CA LEU A 12 -22.28 -22.99 -1.64
C LEU A 12 -21.91 -21.81 -2.54
N ILE A 13 -22.33 -20.62 -2.13
CA ILE A 13 -21.42 -19.49 -2.13
C ILE A 13 -20.81 -19.59 -0.74
N ALA A 14 -19.99 -20.63 -0.53
CA ALA A 14 -18.94 -20.53 0.46
C ALA A 14 -18.16 -19.32 -0.01
N ALA A 15 -18.45 -18.18 0.62
CA ALA A 15 -17.64 -17.00 0.63
C ALA A 15 -16.86 -16.81 -0.68
N ASN A 16 -17.34 -15.91 -1.54
CA ASN A 16 -16.39 -14.93 -2.04
C ASN A 16 -15.84 -14.17 -0.81
N TYR A 17 -15.08 -14.85 0.05
CA TYR A 17 -13.98 -14.25 0.75
C TYR A 17 -13.05 -14.00 -0.43
N THR A 18 -13.29 -12.89 -1.12
CA THR A 18 -12.14 -12.07 -1.46
C THR A 18 -11.38 -12.03 -0.14
N PHE A 19 -10.26 -12.75 -0.08
CA PHE A 19 -9.19 -12.32 0.80
C PHE A 19 -9.01 -10.88 0.37
N ALA A 20 -9.65 -9.97 1.09
CA ALA A 20 -9.45 -8.57 0.87
C ALA A 20 -8.01 -8.44 1.32
N ASN A 21 -7.06 -8.51 0.40
CA ASN A 21 -5.65 -8.35 0.74
C ASN A 21 -5.55 -6.91 1.24
N ASN A 22 -5.73 -6.72 2.55
CA ASN A 22 -5.93 -5.41 3.16
C ASN A 22 -4.55 -4.81 3.46
N LEU A 23 -3.72 -4.71 2.43
CA LEU A 23 -2.53 -3.87 2.47
C LEU A 23 -2.98 -2.44 2.31
N ILE A 24 -2.54 -1.59 3.23
CA ILE A 24 -3.03 -0.23 3.37
C ILE A 24 -1.84 0.70 3.47
N VAL A 25 -1.82 1.79 2.72
CA VAL A 25 -0.88 2.89 2.91
C VAL A 25 -1.26 3.64 4.18
N THR A 26 -0.31 3.82 5.10
CA THR A 26 -0.57 4.42 6.43
C THR A 26 0.20 5.69 6.69
N GLU A 27 1.39 5.83 6.12
CA GLU A 27 2.17 7.06 6.19
C GLU A 27 3.03 7.21 4.92
N PHE A 28 3.31 8.45 4.51
CA PHE A 28 4.21 8.71 3.38
C PHE A 28 4.83 10.10 3.42
N MET A 29 6.02 10.24 2.84
CA MET A 29 6.83 11.47 2.78
C MET A 29 7.14 11.85 1.32
N PRO A 30 6.30 12.70 0.67
CA PRO A 30 6.56 13.16 -0.70
C PRO A 30 7.63 14.24 -0.83
N SER A 31 7.77 15.09 0.18
CA SER A 31 8.63 16.26 0.11
C SER A 31 9.53 16.30 1.34
N PRO A 32 10.55 15.43 1.41
CA PRO A 32 11.48 15.44 2.52
C PRO A 32 12.28 16.76 2.56
N SER A 33 12.63 17.23 3.77
CA SER A 33 13.46 18.43 3.90
C SER A 33 14.90 18.18 3.42
N GLY A 34 15.46 19.12 2.68
CA GLY A 34 16.86 19.09 2.24
C GLY A 34 17.04 19.15 0.73
N TYR A 35 18.27 18.92 0.27
CA TYR A 35 18.65 19.10 -1.13
C TYR A 35 18.53 17.83 -1.99
N ASP A 36 18.34 16.67 -1.37
CA ASP A 36 18.25 15.41 -2.10
C ASP A 36 16.79 15.00 -2.22
N ASN A 37 16.34 14.82 -3.47
CA ASN A 37 15.06 14.19 -3.80
C ASN A 37 15.05 12.69 -3.39
N ASP A 38 16.16 12.17 -2.88
CA ASP A 38 16.39 10.78 -2.53
C ASP A 38 16.07 10.49 -1.05
N ARG A 39 14.93 10.96 -0.53
CA ARG A 39 14.52 10.68 0.86
C ARG A 39 13.02 10.40 1.01
N GLU A 40 12.36 10.15 -0.11
CA GLU A 40 10.96 9.77 -0.13
C GLU A 40 10.80 8.35 0.41
N TRP A 41 9.69 8.14 1.11
CA TRP A 41 9.31 6.85 1.65
C TRP A 41 7.80 6.77 1.83
N PHE A 42 7.29 5.54 1.93
CA PHE A 42 5.93 5.26 2.33
C PHE A 42 5.87 3.98 3.16
N GLU A 43 4.85 3.89 4.01
CA GLU A 43 4.61 2.78 4.92
C GLU A 43 3.29 2.10 4.57
N ILE A 44 3.32 0.78 4.49
CA ILE A 44 2.10 -0.03 4.40
C ILE A 44 1.84 -0.79 5.69
N TYR A 45 0.59 -1.14 5.92
CA TYR A 45 0.10 -1.94 7.03
C TYR A 45 -0.63 -3.17 6.52
N ASN A 46 -0.34 -4.34 7.09
CA ASN A 46 -1.13 -5.54 6.85
C ASN A 46 -2.31 -5.63 7.83
N ALA A 47 -3.51 -5.29 7.36
CA ALA A 47 -4.75 -5.44 8.15
C ALA A 47 -5.39 -6.83 8.06
N ASP A 48 -4.78 -7.77 7.36
CA ASP A 48 -5.26 -9.14 7.31
C ASP A 48 -4.95 -9.92 8.59
N ARG A 49 -5.59 -11.08 8.67
CA ARG A 49 -5.39 -12.03 9.76
C ARG A 49 -4.24 -13.00 9.51
N GLU A 50 -3.70 -13.01 8.30
CA GLU A 50 -2.62 -13.88 7.85
C GLU A 50 -1.47 -13.05 7.24
N PRO A 51 -0.23 -13.59 7.21
CA PRO A 51 0.87 -12.91 6.54
C PRO A 51 0.59 -12.70 5.06
N VAL A 52 0.93 -11.52 4.54
CA VAL A 52 0.81 -11.19 3.11
C VAL A 52 2.18 -11.29 2.47
N ASN A 53 2.30 -12.11 1.41
CA ASN A 53 3.50 -12.14 0.57
C ASN A 53 3.41 -10.99 -0.46
N LEU A 54 4.40 -10.10 -0.44
CA LEU A 54 4.50 -8.96 -1.32
C LEU A 54 5.02 -9.32 -2.73
N ASN A 55 5.48 -10.55 -2.96
CA ASN A 55 5.96 -10.96 -4.28
C ASN A 55 4.90 -10.76 -5.38
N GLY A 56 5.28 -10.02 -6.42
CA GLY A 56 4.42 -9.62 -7.52
C GLY A 56 3.36 -8.59 -7.14
N ILE A 57 3.50 -7.89 -6.01
CA ILE A 57 2.74 -6.66 -5.73
C ILE A 57 3.45 -5.50 -6.42
N GLU A 58 2.65 -4.68 -7.08
CA GLU A 58 3.06 -3.50 -7.83
C GLU A 58 2.68 -2.24 -7.06
N PHE A 59 3.58 -1.25 -7.08
CA PHE A 59 3.35 0.06 -6.49
C PHE A 59 3.41 1.12 -7.59
N HIS A 60 2.32 1.88 -7.72
CA HIS A 60 2.17 2.86 -8.79
C HIS A 60 2.12 4.29 -8.27
N SER A 61 2.67 5.20 -9.08
CA SER A 61 2.54 6.66 -8.93
C SER A 61 1.82 7.25 -10.15
N ASN A 62 1.63 8.58 -10.21
CA ASN A 62 1.07 9.24 -11.40
C ASN A 62 2.10 9.33 -12.55
N GLY A 63 3.35 8.93 -12.29
CA GLY A 63 4.37 8.78 -13.31
C GLY A 63 4.07 7.65 -14.30
N THR A 64 4.94 7.50 -15.30
CA THR A 64 4.85 6.38 -16.27
C THR A 64 5.66 5.17 -15.82
N GLN A 65 6.17 5.17 -14.60
CA GLN A 65 7.05 4.16 -14.08
C GLN A 65 6.54 3.75 -12.69
N ASP A 66 6.61 2.44 -12.46
CA ASP A 66 6.13 1.75 -11.28
C ASP A 66 7.21 0.74 -10.85
N PHE A 67 7.06 0.12 -9.68
CA PHE A 67 7.92 -0.99 -9.30
C PHE A 67 7.15 -2.18 -8.76
N THR A 68 7.75 -3.36 -8.93
CA THR A 68 7.22 -4.62 -8.44
C THR A 68 8.18 -5.21 -7.42
N VAL A 69 7.66 -5.74 -6.32
CA VAL A 69 8.45 -6.57 -5.41
C VAL A 69 8.63 -7.94 -6.09
N THR A 70 9.87 -8.36 -6.32
CA THR A 70 10.19 -9.54 -7.15
C THR A 70 10.70 -10.75 -6.37
N GLN A 71 10.71 -10.65 -5.05
CA GLN A 71 11.13 -11.71 -4.14
C GLN A 71 10.06 -11.98 -3.10
N ASP A 72 10.06 -13.19 -2.53
CA ASP A 72 9.18 -13.52 -1.42
C ASP A 72 9.57 -12.69 -0.18
N THR A 73 8.67 -11.78 0.17
CA THR A 73 8.77 -10.86 1.29
C THR A 73 7.43 -10.90 2.01
N TYR A 74 7.43 -11.10 3.33
CA TYR A 74 6.19 -11.26 4.09
C TYR A 74 6.00 -10.11 5.05
N VAL A 75 4.77 -9.59 5.12
CA VAL A 75 4.32 -8.68 6.17
C VAL A 75 3.36 -9.45 7.06
N ASP A 76 3.73 -9.66 8.33
CA ASP A 76 2.89 -10.38 9.28
C ASP A 76 1.62 -9.58 9.64
N PRO A 77 0.55 -10.24 10.14
CA PRO A 77 -0.66 -9.58 10.58
C PRO A 77 -0.39 -8.46 11.57
N GLY A 78 -0.95 -7.29 11.31
CA GLY A 78 -0.80 -6.14 12.19
C GLY A 78 0.60 -5.50 12.18
N GLN A 79 1.48 -5.90 11.24
CA GLN A 79 2.79 -5.28 11.07
C GLN A 79 2.76 -4.22 9.98
N TYR A 80 3.73 -3.32 10.09
CA TYR A 80 4.04 -2.28 9.12
C TYR A 80 5.24 -2.69 8.28
N TYR A 81 5.36 -2.11 7.10
CA TYR A 81 6.47 -2.35 6.20
C TYR A 81 6.80 -1.07 5.42
N VAL A 82 8.06 -0.62 5.52
CA VAL A 82 8.48 0.68 5.02
C VAL A 82 9.27 0.53 3.73
N PHE A 83 8.85 1.29 2.71
CA PHE A 83 9.52 1.42 1.43
C PHE A 83 10.21 2.76 1.34
N GLY A 84 11.42 2.80 0.82
CA GLY A 84 12.17 4.04 0.63
C GLY A 84 13.23 3.92 -0.46
N VAL A 85 14.03 4.95 -0.63
CA VAL A 85 15.03 5.03 -1.72
C VAL A 85 16.44 4.63 -1.28
N SER A 86 16.67 4.40 0.02
CA SER A 86 17.96 4.00 0.58
C SER A 86 17.78 3.19 1.85
N TYR A 87 18.75 2.33 2.18
CA TYR A 87 18.83 1.66 3.49
C TYR A 87 19.56 2.49 4.54
N ASP A 88 20.17 3.62 4.16
CA ASP A 88 20.82 4.52 5.12
C ASP A 88 19.77 5.42 5.79
N PRO A 89 19.46 5.22 7.09
CA PRO A 89 18.45 6.02 7.76
C PRO A 89 18.84 7.51 7.85
N LEU A 90 20.12 7.86 7.74
CA LEU A 90 20.56 9.26 7.72
C LEU A 90 20.08 10.00 6.48
N VAL A 91 19.81 9.29 5.37
CA VAL A 91 19.22 9.91 4.19
C VAL A 91 17.69 9.91 4.28
N ASN A 92 17.03 8.91 4.87
CA ASN A 92 15.56 8.86 4.98
C ASN A 92 14.97 9.66 6.14
N GLY A 93 15.65 10.72 6.61
CA GLY A 93 15.16 11.53 7.73
C GLY A 93 15.12 10.80 9.08
N GLY A 94 15.92 9.74 9.25
CA GLY A 94 16.00 8.93 10.46
C GLY A 94 15.15 7.66 10.45
N ILE A 95 14.47 7.36 9.34
CA ILE A 95 13.58 6.20 9.20
C ILE A 95 14.34 4.98 8.68
N GLU A 96 14.14 3.83 9.33
CA GLU A 96 14.59 2.54 8.82
C GLU A 96 13.64 2.04 7.73
N VAL A 97 14.21 1.52 6.64
CA VAL A 97 13.46 1.07 5.45
C VAL A 97 13.63 -0.44 5.31
N ASP A 98 12.52 -1.14 5.09
CA ASP A 98 12.49 -2.59 4.88
C ASP A 98 12.69 -2.97 3.40
N TYR A 99 12.39 -2.07 2.46
CA TYR A 99 12.60 -2.29 1.04
C TYR A 99 13.03 -1.03 0.29
N VAL A 100 14.14 -1.13 -0.43
CA VAL A 100 14.63 -0.04 -1.29
C VAL A 100 14.08 -0.16 -2.70
N TYR A 101 13.32 0.85 -3.13
CA TYR A 101 12.93 1.04 -4.53
C TYR A 101 13.86 2.02 -5.25
N ASN A 102 13.82 2.00 -6.58
CA ASN A 102 14.59 2.93 -7.40
C ASN A 102 13.78 4.22 -7.61
N TYR A 103 14.28 5.35 -7.09
CA TYR A 103 13.66 6.67 -7.25
C TYR A 103 13.35 7.04 -8.72
N ARG A 104 14.16 6.57 -9.67
CA ARG A 104 13.93 6.82 -11.10
C ARG A 104 12.78 6.01 -11.68
N HIS A 105 12.26 5.03 -10.96
CA HIS A 105 11.12 4.22 -11.38
C HIS A 105 9.87 4.53 -10.57
N PHE A 106 10.01 5.08 -9.36
CA PHE A 106 8.88 5.46 -8.53
C PHE A 106 9.30 6.65 -7.69
N SER A 107 8.47 7.69 -7.66
CA SER A 107 8.69 8.91 -6.90
C SER A 107 7.35 9.50 -6.47
N LEU A 108 7.38 10.33 -5.44
CA LEU A 108 6.23 10.98 -4.83
C LEU A 108 6.30 12.49 -5.05
N ALA A 109 5.61 13.00 -6.06
CA ALA A 109 5.66 14.42 -6.41
C ALA A 109 5.05 15.33 -5.34
N GLN A 110 5.76 16.41 -4.98
CA GLN A 110 5.32 17.38 -3.97
C GLN A 110 3.94 18.02 -4.27
N ASN A 111 3.65 18.37 -5.52
CA ASN A 111 2.45 19.14 -5.86
C ASN A 111 1.18 18.29 -5.83
N SER A 112 1.23 17.10 -6.44
CA SER A 112 0.15 16.12 -6.40
C SER A 112 0.65 14.79 -6.92
N ASP A 113 0.28 13.71 -6.27
CA ASP A 113 0.59 12.36 -6.74
C ASP A 113 -0.42 11.35 -6.18
N ILE A 114 -0.18 10.09 -6.52
CA ILE A 114 -0.90 8.94 -6.05
C ILE A 114 0.06 7.87 -5.55
N ILE A 115 -0.38 7.05 -4.60
CA ILE A 115 0.26 5.78 -4.24
C ILE A 115 -0.80 4.71 -4.43
N LYS A 116 -0.60 3.76 -5.35
CA LYS A 116 -1.49 2.59 -5.49
C LYS A 116 -0.76 1.30 -5.18
N ILE A 117 -1.42 0.40 -4.47
CA ILE A 117 -1.00 -0.98 -4.28
C ILE A 117 -1.83 -1.86 -5.21
N VAL A 118 -1.19 -2.57 -6.13
CA VAL A 118 -1.86 -3.37 -7.16
C VAL A 118 -1.36 -4.80 -7.13
N LYS A 119 -2.28 -5.75 -7.27
CA LYS A 119 -1.96 -7.18 -7.43
C LYS A 119 -2.86 -7.78 -8.51
N ASP A 120 -2.26 -8.35 -9.55
CA ASP A 120 -2.97 -9.03 -10.64
C ASP A 120 -4.10 -8.14 -11.22
N GLU A 121 -3.77 -6.87 -11.51
CA GLU A 121 -4.68 -5.82 -12.01
C GLU A 121 -5.75 -5.33 -11.01
N VAL A 122 -5.79 -5.87 -9.78
CA VAL A 122 -6.69 -5.43 -8.71
C VAL A 122 -5.99 -4.38 -7.85
N VAL A 123 -6.62 -3.20 -7.74
CA VAL A 123 -6.20 -2.17 -6.76
C VAL A 123 -6.59 -2.65 -5.36
N LEU A 124 -5.60 -2.84 -4.50
CA LEU A 124 -5.78 -3.20 -3.10
C LEU A 124 -6.02 -1.97 -2.23
N ASP A 125 -5.26 -0.91 -2.50
CA ASP A 125 -5.38 0.38 -1.86
C ASP A 125 -4.84 1.49 -2.76
N GLU A 126 -5.31 2.71 -2.51
CA GLU A 126 -4.94 3.90 -3.28
C GLU A 126 -4.87 5.10 -2.33
N VAL A 127 -3.97 6.04 -2.53
CA VAL A 127 -3.99 7.32 -1.79
C VAL A 127 -3.66 8.44 -2.75
N ASN A 128 -4.61 9.36 -2.91
CA ASN A 128 -4.41 10.59 -3.66
C ASN A 128 -4.04 11.72 -2.71
N TYR A 129 -3.07 12.55 -3.07
CA TYR A 129 -2.72 13.73 -2.29
C TYR A 129 -2.32 14.91 -3.16
N GLU A 130 -2.40 16.10 -2.57
CA GLU A 130 -2.00 17.35 -3.18
C GLU A 130 -1.30 18.24 -2.14
N ASN A 131 -0.47 19.17 -2.62
CA ASN A 131 0.15 20.23 -1.83
C ASN A 131 0.95 19.71 -0.62
N ALA A 132 1.84 18.72 -0.84
CA ALA A 132 2.74 18.25 0.19
C ALA A 132 3.63 19.39 0.71
N SER A 133 3.65 19.56 2.03
CA SER A 133 4.54 20.52 2.69
C SER A 133 5.92 19.89 2.84
N GLU A 134 6.97 20.67 2.55
CA GLU A 134 8.35 20.23 2.78
C GLU A 134 8.56 19.81 4.25
N GLY A 135 9.25 18.70 4.44
CA GLY A 135 9.61 18.12 5.72
C GLY A 135 8.45 17.53 6.52
N LYS A 136 7.28 17.30 5.89
CA LYS A 136 6.11 16.75 6.58
C LYS A 136 5.57 15.52 5.85
N SER A 137 5.41 14.44 6.60
CA SER A 137 4.67 13.27 6.15
C SER A 137 3.16 13.52 6.22
N PHE A 138 2.43 12.73 5.46
CA PHE A 138 1.01 12.51 5.63
C PHE A 138 0.84 11.23 6.44
N PHE A 139 0.11 11.32 7.55
CA PHE A 139 -0.28 10.16 8.36
C PHE A 139 -1.78 9.93 8.24
N LEU A 140 -2.18 8.68 7.97
CA LEU A 140 -3.57 8.26 7.78
C LEU A 140 -4.03 7.43 9.00
N PRO A 141 -4.42 8.08 10.13
CA PRO A 141 -4.78 7.38 11.37
C PRO A 141 -5.99 6.46 11.23
N HIS A 142 -6.83 6.76 10.24
CA HIS A 142 -8.01 5.98 9.90
C HIS A 142 -7.97 5.77 8.40
N TYR A 143 -7.26 4.73 7.98
CA TYR A 143 -7.14 4.39 6.56
C TYR A 143 -8.50 4.30 5.85
N LYS A 144 -9.55 3.83 6.53
CA LYS A 144 -10.92 3.81 5.97
C LYS A 144 -11.50 5.20 5.64
N TRP A 145 -10.84 6.28 6.00
CA TRP A 145 -11.27 7.67 5.80
C TRP A 145 -10.44 8.41 4.75
N ASP A 146 -9.47 7.74 4.11
CA ASP A 146 -8.73 8.29 2.97
C ASP A 146 -9.58 8.41 1.68
N ASN A 147 -10.83 7.91 1.72
CA ASN A 147 -11.79 7.85 0.62
C ASN A 147 -11.29 7.09 -0.62
N SER A 148 -10.32 6.19 -0.46
CA SER A 148 -9.74 5.42 -1.56
C SER A 148 -10.34 4.03 -1.76
N GLN A 149 -11.11 3.57 -0.78
CA GLN A 149 -11.78 2.28 -0.83
C GLN A 149 -12.97 2.37 -1.81
N PRO A 150 -13.12 1.40 -2.74
CA PRO A 150 -14.21 1.40 -3.73
C PRO A 150 -15.62 1.29 -3.10
#